data_AF-A0A821R538-F1
#
_entry.id   AF-A0A821R538-F1
#
_cell.length_a   1.000
_cell.length_b   1.000
_cell.length_c   1.000
_cell.angle_alpha   90.00
_cell.angle_beta   90.00
_cell.angle_gamma   90.00
#
_symmetry.space_group_name_H-M   'P 1'
#
loop_
_entity.id
_entity.type
_entity.pdbx_description
1 polymer ?
#
loop_
_entity_poly.entity_id
_entity_poly.type
_entity_poly.pdbx_seq_one_letter_code
_entity_poly.pdbx_strand_id
1 'polypeptide(L)'
;METKINSLEIMDEKTASLNSTYIQLNSQFSRTVTDFLLAQPNAYYNYENDEKISQAKHRQLEIYLYGFDDQTTNIQTADLLISELFNKSINILKNNIEKQETDLQNLSTNIRLAKENILSRDYNELASLCDDYLRRYENNEDENNLMHILFSGDNVNKIADIIVKSVLSSMKYGSNEGVKRFSRLLQIIELYPNTMESITNRLQEISCWMFFDCLYQITAYLDKPIDLKLYPLIEQIVKQYPQSIVYP
;
A
#
# COMPACT_ATOMS: atom_id res chain seq x y z
N MET A 1 -19.50 13.53 15.36
CA MET A 1 -19.45 13.91 13.94
C MET A 1 -18.56 12.91 13.24
N GLU A 2 -19.13 11.85 12.66
CA GLU A 2 -18.39 11.02 11.70
C GLU A 2 -18.03 11.92 10.53
N THR A 3 -16.77 12.32 10.40
CA THR A 3 -16.26 12.82 9.13
C THR A 3 -16.18 11.63 8.18
N LYS A 4 -17.34 11.16 7.69
CA LYS A 4 -17.46 10.36 6.47
C LYS A 4 -17.04 11.27 5.31
N ILE A 5 -15.75 11.54 5.21
CA ILE A 5 -15.14 12.11 4.02
C ILE A 5 -15.03 10.94 3.04
N ASN A 6 -16.17 10.58 2.45
CA ASN A 6 -16.21 9.63 1.35
C ASN A 6 -15.55 10.30 0.14
N SER A 7 -14.76 9.55 -0.61
CA SER A 7 -14.31 9.98 -1.94
C SER A 7 -15.49 10.50 -2.76
N LEU A 8 -15.26 11.61 -3.47
CA LEU A 8 -16.25 12.20 -4.36
C LEU A 8 -16.53 11.22 -5.50
N GLU A 9 -17.79 11.14 -5.95
CA GLU A 9 -18.11 10.38 -7.17
C GLU A 9 -17.33 10.94 -8.36
N ILE A 10 -16.68 10.06 -9.12
CA ILE A 10 -15.77 10.50 -10.17
C ILE A 10 -16.53 10.82 -11.46
N MET A 11 -17.09 12.02 -11.55
CA MET A 11 -17.73 12.51 -12.77
C MET A 11 -16.69 12.99 -13.79
N ASP A 12 -15.70 13.77 -13.36
CA ASP A 12 -14.73 14.46 -14.22
C ASP A 12 -13.26 14.15 -13.85
N GLU A 13 -12.32 14.58 -14.69
CA GLU A 13 -10.87 14.50 -14.42
C GLU A 13 -10.49 15.29 -13.15
N LYS A 14 -11.13 16.44 -12.91
CA LYS A 14 -10.89 17.27 -11.71
C LYS A 14 -11.28 16.54 -10.43
N THR A 15 -12.42 15.84 -10.41
CA THR A 15 -12.84 15.04 -9.26
C THR A 15 -11.91 13.86 -9.01
N ALA A 16 -11.40 13.21 -10.07
CA ALA A 16 -10.40 12.16 -9.94
C ALA A 16 -9.09 12.69 -9.35
N SER A 17 -8.58 13.82 -9.87
CA SER A 17 -7.37 14.46 -9.36
C SER A 17 -7.51 14.90 -7.90
N LEU A 18 -8.69 15.38 -7.49
CA LEU A 18 -8.94 15.79 -6.11
C LEU A 18 -8.94 14.58 -5.17
N ASN A 19 -9.58 13.48 -5.58
CA ASN A 19 -9.56 12.22 -4.82
C ASN A 19 -8.14 11.65 -4.68
N SER A 20 -7.33 11.70 -5.75
CA SER A 20 -5.93 11.27 -5.70
C SER A 20 -5.06 12.15 -4.80
N THR A 21 -5.27 13.48 -4.86
CA THR A 21 -4.60 14.42 -3.94
C THR A 21 -4.97 14.12 -2.49
N TYR A 22 -6.24 13.81 -2.24
CA TYR A 22 -6.72 13.40 -0.93
C TYR A 22 -6.06 12.11 -0.42
N ILE A 23 -5.91 11.10 -1.29
CA ILE A 23 -5.20 9.85 -0.99
C ILE A 23 -3.74 10.13 -0.61
N GLN A 24 -3.04 10.96 -1.38
CA GLN A 24 -1.66 11.34 -1.10
C GLN A 24 -1.52 12.09 0.23
N LEU A 25 -2.39 13.06 0.49
CA LEU A 25 -2.38 13.81 1.74
C LEU A 25 -2.64 12.91 2.94
N ASN A 26 -3.58 11.96 2.84
CA ASN A 26 -3.84 10.99 3.89
C ASN A 26 -2.66 10.03 4.11
N SER A 27 -2.01 9.56 3.05
CA SER A 27 -0.79 8.74 3.17
C SER A 27 0.33 9.53 3.85
N GLN A 28 0.60 10.76 3.40
CA GLN A 28 1.60 11.65 4.01
C GLN A 28 1.28 11.94 5.48
N PHE A 29 0.02 12.25 5.80
CA PHE A 29 -0.42 12.47 7.17
C PHE A 29 -0.18 11.22 8.02
N SER A 30 -0.62 10.06 7.56
CA SER A 30 -0.39 8.77 8.25
C SER A 30 1.09 8.52 8.49
N ARG A 31 1.95 8.77 7.49
CA ARG A 31 3.41 8.68 7.64
C ARG A 31 3.91 9.59 8.74
N THR A 32 3.60 10.89 8.67
CA THR A 32 4.09 11.86 9.65
C THR A 32 3.62 11.58 11.07
N VAL A 33 2.38 11.12 11.25
CA VAL A 33 1.82 10.83 12.57
C VAL A 33 2.43 9.54 13.13
N THR A 34 2.47 8.47 12.35
CA THR A 34 3.04 7.21 12.79
C THR A 34 4.56 7.33 13.02
N ASP A 35 5.31 7.99 12.14
CA ASP A 35 6.75 8.25 12.33
C ASP A 35 7.01 9.07 13.60
N PHE A 36 6.17 10.08 13.87
CA PHE A 36 6.27 10.88 15.09
C PHE A 36 6.03 10.03 16.35
N LEU A 37 5.00 9.17 16.32
CA LEU A 37 4.69 8.28 17.45
C LEU A 37 5.77 7.21 17.65
N LEU A 38 6.36 6.69 16.57
CA LEU A 38 7.47 5.74 16.64
C LEU A 38 8.72 6.38 17.28
N ALA A 39 9.01 7.64 16.94
CA ALA A 39 10.14 8.39 17.48
C ALA A 39 9.90 8.90 18.91
N GLN A 40 8.67 9.29 19.22
CA GLN A 40 8.30 9.88 20.51
C GLN A 40 7.02 9.24 21.08
N PRO A 41 7.11 8.02 21.64
CA PRO A 41 5.94 7.29 22.13
C PRO A 41 5.25 8.01 23.30
N ASN A 42 6.05 8.69 24.12
CA ASN A 42 5.59 9.44 25.30
C ASN A 42 4.97 10.81 24.94
N ALA A 43 5.18 11.33 23.72
CA ALA A 43 4.59 12.60 23.30
C ALA A 43 3.06 12.53 23.20
N TYR A 44 2.51 11.32 23.04
CA TYR A 44 1.08 11.04 23.12
C TYR A 44 0.45 11.42 24.47
N TYR A 45 1.21 11.34 25.56
CA TYR A 45 0.68 11.52 26.92
C TYR A 45 0.87 12.94 27.46
N ASN A 46 1.91 13.62 26.99
CA ASN A 46 2.22 15.01 27.34
C ASN A 46 1.94 15.97 26.18
N TYR A 47 1.09 15.57 25.22
CA TYR A 47 0.81 16.36 24.02
C TYR A 47 0.44 17.80 24.38
N GLU A 48 -0.50 17.99 25.31
CA GLU A 48 -0.99 19.31 25.77
C GLU A 48 0.11 20.27 26.28
N ASN A 49 1.24 19.73 26.74
CA ASN A 49 2.35 20.49 27.31
C ASN A 49 3.57 20.61 26.38
N ASP A 50 3.53 19.98 25.19
CA ASP A 50 4.66 19.99 24.26
C ASP A 50 4.51 21.11 23.22
N GLU A 51 5.27 22.21 23.42
CA GLU A 51 5.28 23.40 22.54
C GLU A 51 5.64 23.09 21.07
N LYS A 52 6.19 21.89 20.79
CA LYS A 52 6.60 21.46 19.44
C LYS A 52 5.43 20.95 18.58
N ILE A 53 4.30 20.58 19.17
CA ILE A 53 3.15 20.02 18.44
C ILE A 53 2.13 21.14 18.18
N SER A 54 1.92 21.50 16.91
CA SER A 54 0.89 22.48 16.53
C SER A 54 -0.50 22.12 17.08
N GLN A 55 -1.20 23.09 17.67
CA GLN A 55 -2.55 22.94 18.26
C GLN A 55 -3.60 22.31 17.31
N ALA A 56 -3.40 22.36 15.99
CA ALA A 56 -4.28 21.71 15.02
C ALA A 56 -4.09 20.18 14.98
N LYS A 57 -2.83 19.70 15.05
CA LYS A 57 -2.50 18.27 15.13
C LYS A 57 -2.96 17.67 16.47
N HIS A 58 -2.86 18.47 17.53
CA HIS A 58 -3.43 18.18 18.86
C HIS A 58 -4.91 17.79 18.80
N ARG A 59 -5.78 18.65 18.26
CA ARG A 59 -7.22 18.38 18.19
C ARG A 59 -7.56 17.20 17.29
N GLN A 60 -6.79 17.00 16.21
CA GLN A 60 -6.98 15.86 15.31
C GLN A 60 -6.64 14.54 15.99
N LEU A 61 -5.56 14.51 16.77
CA LEU A 61 -5.25 13.35 17.62
C LEU A 61 -6.36 13.17 18.66
N GLU A 62 -6.68 14.17 19.47
CA GLU A 62 -7.67 14.10 20.56
C GLU A 62 -9.05 13.60 20.10
N ILE A 63 -9.55 14.04 18.94
CA ILE A 63 -10.82 13.58 18.34
C ILE A 63 -10.77 12.09 17.96
N TYR A 64 -9.61 11.57 17.59
CA TYR A 64 -9.43 10.16 17.23
C TYR A 64 -9.26 9.23 18.43
N LEU A 65 -9.00 9.79 19.63
CA LEU A 65 -8.49 9.07 20.80
C LEU A 65 -9.46 8.98 21.97
N TYR A 66 -10.62 9.62 21.88
CA TYR A 66 -11.63 9.64 22.93
C TYR A 66 -12.16 8.20 23.18
N GLY A 67 -11.62 7.50 24.19
CA GLY A 67 -12.08 6.16 24.57
C GLY A 67 -11.12 5.25 25.36
N PHE A 68 -9.89 5.65 25.66
CA PHE A 68 -8.90 4.78 26.31
C PHE A 68 -8.57 5.25 27.75
N ASP A 69 -9.26 4.71 28.75
CA ASP A 69 -8.97 4.94 30.17
C ASP A 69 -8.10 3.82 30.81
N ASP A 70 -7.14 4.30 31.61
CA ASP A 70 -6.42 3.72 32.75
C ASP A 70 -5.34 2.61 32.63
N GLN A 71 -4.10 3.11 32.80
CA GLN A 71 -3.03 2.74 33.76
C GLN A 71 -2.21 1.44 33.60
N THR A 72 -0.88 1.64 33.61
CA THR A 72 0.29 0.72 33.45
C THR A 72 0.79 0.44 32.01
N THR A 73 0.20 1.10 31.03
CA THR A 73 0.11 0.67 29.62
C THR A 73 0.74 1.65 28.61
N ASN A 74 1.75 2.45 28.97
CA ASN A 74 2.17 3.57 28.10
C ASN A 74 2.80 3.18 26.75
N ILE A 75 3.58 2.10 26.69
CA ILE A 75 4.10 1.58 25.42
C ILE A 75 2.99 0.82 24.67
N GLN A 76 2.25 -0.01 25.39
CA GLN A 76 1.17 -0.82 24.82
C GLN A 76 0.06 0.02 24.17
N THR A 77 -0.30 1.18 24.73
CA THR A 77 -1.26 2.10 24.11
C THR A 77 -0.70 2.77 22.86
N ALA A 78 0.56 3.20 22.86
CA ALA A 78 1.19 3.80 21.68
C ALA A 78 1.27 2.77 20.55
N ASP A 79 1.61 1.51 20.87
CA ASP A 79 1.64 0.39 19.93
C ASP A 79 0.27 0.08 19.35
N LEU A 80 -0.75 -0.01 20.22
CA LEU A 80 -2.13 -0.24 19.83
C LEU A 80 -2.65 0.90 18.95
N LEU A 81 -2.36 2.14 19.33
CA LEU A 81 -2.76 3.34 18.61
C LEU A 81 -2.07 3.44 17.25
N ILE A 82 -0.76 3.15 17.18
CA ILE A 82 -0.03 3.09 15.91
C ILE A 82 -0.68 2.04 15.00
N SER A 83 -0.97 0.86 15.54
CA SER A 83 -1.65 -0.22 14.80
C SER A 83 -3.04 0.20 14.32
N GLU A 84 -3.86 0.82 15.17
CA GLU A 84 -5.20 1.28 14.82
C GLU A 84 -5.18 2.41 13.79
N LEU A 85 -4.32 3.42 13.97
CA LEU A 85 -4.17 4.53 13.03
C LEU A 85 -3.72 4.03 11.66
N PHE A 86 -2.75 3.13 11.64
CA PHE A 86 -2.22 2.54 10.41
C PHE A 86 -3.26 1.67 9.70
N ASN A 87 -3.95 0.79 10.43
CA ASN A 87 -5.01 -0.03 9.86
C ASN A 87 -6.19 0.83 9.36
N LYS A 88 -6.54 1.89 10.09
CA LYS A 88 -7.58 2.83 9.67
C LYS A 88 -7.17 3.59 8.41
N SER A 89 -5.92 4.05 8.32
CA SER A 89 -5.43 4.77 7.14
C SER A 89 -5.42 3.86 5.90
N ILE A 90 -4.92 2.62 6.03
CA ILE A 90 -4.98 1.61 4.97
C ILE A 90 -6.42 1.38 4.51
N ASN A 91 -7.35 1.18 5.44
CA ASN A 91 -8.75 0.92 5.09
C ASN A 91 -9.38 2.11 4.36
N ILE A 92 -9.11 3.34 4.79
CA ILE A 92 -9.59 4.56 4.11
C ILE A 92 -9.02 4.64 2.70
N LEU A 93 -7.71 4.43 2.53
CA LEU A 93 -7.05 4.48 1.22
C LEU A 93 -7.62 3.40 0.29
N LYS A 94 -7.69 2.16 0.78
CA LYS A 94 -8.22 1.01 0.04
C LYS A 94 -9.67 1.24 -0.42
N ASN A 95 -10.56 1.59 0.51
CA ASN A 95 -11.98 1.81 0.18
C ASN A 95 -12.16 2.94 -0.84
N ASN A 96 -11.36 3.99 -0.74
CA ASN A 96 -11.40 5.08 -1.71
C ASN A 96 -10.94 4.61 -3.08
N ILE A 97 -9.81 3.90 -3.18
CA ILE A 97 -9.30 3.39 -4.46
C ILE A 97 -10.29 2.40 -5.10
N GLU A 98 -10.87 1.49 -4.33
CA GLU A 98 -11.89 0.55 -4.83
C GLU A 98 -13.11 1.28 -5.37
N LYS A 99 -13.58 2.34 -4.69
CA LYS A 99 -14.66 3.19 -5.22
C LYS A 99 -14.26 3.90 -6.50
N GLN A 100 -13.01 4.38 -6.60
CA GLN A 100 -12.53 5.00 -7.83
C GLN A 100 -12.51 3.99 -9.01
N GLU A 101 -12.12 2.73 -8.75
CA GLU A 101 -12.11 1.67 -9.75
C GLU A 101 -13.53 1.29 -10.21
N THR A 102 -14.51 1.24 -9.30
CA THR A 102 -15.91 0.98 -9.68
C THR A 102 -16.49 2.11 -10.51
N ASP A 103 -16.18 3.36 -10.17
CA ASP A 103 -16.65 4.52 -10.93
C ASP A 103 -16.08 4.49 -12.36
N LEU A 104 -14.82 4.05 -12.52
CA LEU A 104 -14.12 3.92 -13.80
C LEU A 104 -14.86 3.05 -14.84
N GLN A 105 -15.53 1.99 -14.39
CA GLN A 105 -16.24 1.05 -15.27
C GLN A 105 -17.44 1.70 -15.99
N ASN A 106 -17.96 2.80 -15.47
CA ASN A 106 -19.14 3.49 -15.99
C ASN A 106 -18.82 4.67 -16.94
N LEU A 107 -17.54 4.91 -17.24
CA LEU A 107 -17.07 6.11 -17.94
C LEU A 107 -16.72 5.88 -19.43
N SER A 108 -16.72 6.97 -20.19
CA SER A 108 -16.31 6.97 -21.61
C SER A 108 -14.80 6.78 -21.79
N THR A 109 -14.39 6.23 -22.94
CA THR A 109 -13.02 5.75 -23.21
C THR A 109 -11.91 6.79 -23.04
N ASN A 110 -12.13 8.04 -23.44
CA ASN A 110 -11.10 9.09 -23.36
C ASN A 110 -10.84 9.55 -21.91
N ILE A 111 -11.89 9.62 -21.09
CA ILE A 111 -11.77 9.97 -19.68
C ILE A 111 -11.16 8.79 -18.90
N ARG A 112 -11.34 7.56 -19.39
CA ARG A 112 -10.79 6.34 -18.79
C ARG A 112 -9.26 6.36 -18.71
N LEU A 113 -8.56 6.66 -19.81
CA LEU A 113 -7.09 6.63 -19.84
C LEU A 113 -6.43 7.61 -18.85
N ALA A 114 -6.93 8.85 -18.77
CA ALA A 114 -6.43 9.83 -17.81
C ALA A 114 -6.65 9.37 -16.36
N LYS A 115 -7.79 8.71 -16.10
CA LYS A 115 -8.13 8.17 -14.78
C LYS A 115 -7.38 6.88 -14.43
N GLU A 116 -7.05 6.03 -15.41
CA GLU A 116 -6.20 4.85 -15.22
C GLU A 116 -4.82 5.25 -14.70
N ASN A 117 -4.21 6.31 -15.26
CA ASN A 117 -2.94 6.85 -14.76
C ASN A 117 -3.05 7.31 -13.29
N ILE A 118 -4.16 7.93 -12.90
CA ILE A 118 -4.41 8.38 -11.53
C ILE A 118 -4.56 7.18 -10.59
N LEU A 119 -5.35 6.16 -10.98
CA LEU A 119 -5.48 4.91 -10.23
C LEU A 119 -4.13 4.21 -10.05
N SER A 120 -3.31 4.19 -11.11
CA SER A 120 -1.97 3.59 -11.07
C SER A 120 -1.11 4.24 -9.97
N ARG A 121 -1.21 5.57 -9.82
CA ARG A 121 -0.50 6.35 -8.80
C ARG A 121 -1.05 6.09 -7.40
N ASP A 122 -2.37 6.07 -7.26
CA ASP A 122 -3.03 5.86 -5.97
C ASP A 122 -2.76 4.45 -5.42
N TYR A 123 -2.79 3.43 -6.27
CA TYR A 123 -2.37 2.07 -5.92
C TYR A 123 -0.90 2.00 -5.52
N ASN A 124 -0.01 2.69 -6.24
CA ASN A 124 1.41 2.75 -5.89
C ASN A 124 1.65 3.46 -4.56
N GLU A 125 0.87 4.49 -4.23
CA GLU A 125 0.95 5.18 -2.93
C GLU A 125 0.56 4.25 -1.77
N LEU A 126 -0.54 3.49 -1.93
CA LEU A 126 -0.95 2.49 -0.95
C LEU A 126 0.12 1.40 -0.76
N ALA A 127 0.66 0.89 -1.87
CA ALA A 127 1.77 -0.07 -1.85
C ALA A 127 2.98 0.49 -1.13
N SER A 128 3.37 1.74 -1.44
CA SER A 128 4.53 2.40 -0.84
C SER A 128 4.35 2.58 0.65
N LEU A 129 3.18 3.02 1.10
CA LEU A 129 2.91 3.17 2.53
C LEU A 129 3.11 1.83 3.25
N CYS A 130 2.48 0.77 2.77
CA CYS A 130 2.56 -0.54 3.40
C CYS A 130 3.98 -1.13 3.37
N ASP A 131 4.66 -1.04 2.23
CA ASP A 131 6.01 -1.60 2.03
C ASP A 131 7.06 -0.85 2.88
N ASP A 132 6.94 0.47 3.02
CA ASP A 132 7.89 1.25 3.83
C ASP A 132 7.88 0.78 5.30
N TYR A 133 6.71 0.55 5.87
CA TYR A 133 6.58 0.04 7.24
C TYR A 133 6.94 -1.45 7.36
N LEU A 134 6.57 -2.27 6.37
CA LEU A 134 6.94 -3.69 6.38
C LEU A 134 8.46 -3.87 6.34
N ARG A 135 9.19 -3.04 5.57
CA ARG A 135 10.66 -3.08 5.53
C ARG A 135 11.28 -2.68 6.85
N ARG A 136 10.77 -1.64 7.51
CA ARG A 136 11.26 -1.22 8.83
C ARG A 136 11.14 -2.35 9.85
N TYR A 137 10.00 -3.03 9.83
CA TYR A 137 9.78 -4.21 10.67
C TYR A 137 10.74 -5.36 10.33
N GLU A 138 10.91 -5.71 9.05
CA GLU A 138 11.83 -6.77 8.61
C GLU A 138 13.30 -6.47 8.96
N ASN A 139 13.70 -5.20 8.89
CA ASN A 139 15.05 -4.75 9.22
C ASN A 139 15.28 -4.56 10.73
N ASN A 140 14.25 -4.72 11.57
CA ASN A 140 14.26 -4.40 12.99
C ASN A 140 14.70 -2.94 13.26
N GLU A 141 14.22 -1.99 12.45
CA GLU A 141 14.50 -0.55 12.61
C GLU A 141 13.72 0.08 13.79
N ASP A 142 12.92 -0.72 14.51
CA ASP A 142 12.12 -0.29 15.66
C ASP A 142 12.89 -0.45 16.98
N GLU A 143 13.64 0.58 17.36
CA GLU A 143 14.37 0.62 18.64
C GLU A 143 13.46 0.36 19.87
N ASN A 144 12.18 0.74 19.77
CA ASN A 144 11.19 0.67 20.84
C ASN A 144 10.24 -0.56 20.74
N ASN A 145 10.43 -1.46 19.76
CA ASN A 145 9.55 -2.63 19.49
C ASN A 145 8.06 -2.34 19.24
N LEU A 146 7.71 -1.09 18.92
CA LEU A 146 6.30 -0.64 18.85
C LEU A 146 5.54 -1.21 17.65
N MET A 147 6.26 -1.52 16.56
CA MET A 147 5.64 -2.11 15.36
C MET A 147 5.37 -3.61 15.51
N HIS A 148 5.82 -4.26 16.58
CA HIS A 148 5.56 -5.67 16.79
C HIS A 148 4.05 -5.94 16.84
N ILE A 149 3.25 -5.08 17.48
CA ILE A 149 1.78 -5.23 17.53
C ILE A 149 1.15 -5.01 16.15
N LEU A 150 1.65 -4.02 15.39
CA LEU A 150 1.18 -3.75 14.04
C LEU A 150 1.34 -4.98 13.13
N PHE A 151 2.48 -5.66 13.25
CA PHE A 151 2.83 -6.85 12.50
C PHE A 151 2.68 -8.14 13.32
N SER A 152 1.79 -8.18 14.30
CA SER A 152 1.52 -9.40 15.06
C SER A 152 0.54 -10.32 14.34
N GLY A 153 0.80 -11.64 14.42
CA GLY A 153 -0.11 -12.69 13.92
C GLY A 153 -0.42 -12.57 12.43
N ASP A 154 -1.71 -12.57 12.08
CA ASP A 154 -2.17 -12.54 10.68
C ASP A 154 -2.04 -11.18 10.01
N ASN A 155 -1.75 -10.09 10.75
CA ASN A 155 -1.69 -8.76 10.17
C ASN A 155 -0.54 -8.61 9.15
N VAL A 156 0.60 -9.26 9.37
CA VAL A 156 1.72 -9.24 8.40
C VAL A 156 1.29 -9.84 7.07
N ASN A 157 0.63 -10.99 7.12
CA ASN A 157 0.13 -11.66 5.92
C ASN A 157 -0.89 -10.79 5.17
N LYS A 158 -1.79 -10.12 5.91
CA LYS A 158 -2.76 -9.17 5.32
C LYS A 158 -2.07 -7.99 4.66
N ILE A 159 -1.08 -7.38 5.31
CA ILE A 159 -0.35 -6.22 4.77
C ILE A 159 0.49 -6.63 3.55
N ALA A 160 1.18 -7.77 3.61
CA ALA A 160 1.91 -8.35 2.49
C ALA A 160 0.98 -8.60 1.28
N ASP A 161 -0.20 -9.16 1.53
CA ASP A 161 -1.22 -9.37 0.50
C ASP A 161 -1.74 -8.05 -0.10
N ILE A 162 -1.93 -7.01 0.72
CA ILE A 162 -2.30 -5.67 0.26
C ILE A 162 -1.21 -5.08 -0.63
N ILE A 163 0.08 -5.20 -0.26
CA ILE A 163 1.22 -4.73 -1.08
C ILE A 163 1.21 -5.44 -2.42
N VAL A 164 1.12 -6.77 -2.42
CA VAL A 164 1.08 -7.57 -3.65
C VAL A 164 -0.07 -7.14 -4.56
N LYS A 165 -1.29 -7.03 -4.01
CA LYS A 165 -2.47 -6.64 -4.78
C LYS A 165 -2.35 -5.23 -5.34
N SER A 166 -1.85 -4.28 -4.54
CA SER A 166 -1.72 -2.88 -4.93
C SER A 166 -0.62 -2.66 -5.96
N VAL A 167 0.55 -3.30 -5.83
CA VAL A 167 1.61 -3.25 -6.86
C VAL A 167 1.10 -3.81 -8.19
N LEU A 168 0.48 -4.99 -8.19
CA LEU A 168 -0.05 -5.60 -9.41
C LEU A 168 -1.19 -4.77 -10.03
N SER A 169 -2.09 -4.20 -9.22
CA SER A 169 -3.08 -3.24 -9.70
C SER A 169 -2.42 -2.01 -10.32
N SER A 170 -1.35 -1.47 -9.73
CA SER A 170 -0.65 -0.32 -10.31
C SER A 170 -0.04 -0.65 -11.67
N MET A 171 0.49 -1.87 -11.84
CA MET A 171 1.04 -2.37 -13.11
C MET A 171 -0.06 -2.58 -14.16
N LYS A 172 -1.24 -3.08 -13.75
CA LYS A 172 -2.41 -3.22 -14.63
C LYS A 172 -2.80 -1.89 -15.29
N TYR A 173 -2.65 -0.79 -14.58
CA TYR A 173 -2.91 0.57 -15.08
C TYR A 173 -1.69 1.28 -15.68
N GLY A 174 -0.59 0.56 -15.96
CA GLY A 174 0.57 1.10 -16.68
C GLY A 174 1.59 1.86 -15.83
N SER A 175 1.63 1.66 -14.51
CA SER A 175 2.63 2.32 -13.66
C SER A 175 4.02 1.71 -13.80
N ASN A 176 4.99 2.49 -14.28
CA ASN A 176 6.41 2.13 -14.29
C ASN A 176 6.99 1.97 -12.88
N GLU A 177 6.48 2.71 -11.89
CA GLU A 177 6.90 2.55 -10.49
C GLU A 177 6.48 1.18 -9.94
N GLY A 178 5.33 0.66 -10.38
CA GLY A 178 4.91 -0.71 -10.06
C GLY A 178 5.91 -1.75 -10.57
N VAL A 179 6.40 -1.59 -11.80
CA VAL A 179 7.41 -2.48 -12.40
C VAL A 179 8.73 -2.43 -11.61
N LYS A 180 9.18 -1.24 -11.20
CA LYS A 180 10.39 -1.10 -10.36
C LYS A 180 10.27 -1.82 -9.01
N ARG A 181 9.06 -1.94 -8.47
CA ARG A 181 8.77 -2.68 -7.22
C ARG A 181 8.66 -4.19 -7.43
N PHE A 182 8.75 -4.70 -8.66
CA PHE A 182 8.61 -6.13 -8.95
C PHE A 182 9.64 -6.98 -8.20
N SER A 183 10.88 -6.50 -8.05
CA SER A 183 11.92 -7.22 -7.28
C SER A 183 11.53 -7.39 -5.81
N ARG A 184 10.93 -6.34 -5.23
CA ARG A 184 10.41 -6.39 -3.86
C ARG A 184 9.20 -7.30 -3.75
N LEU A 185 8.33 -7.29 -4.75
CA LEU A 185 7.19 -8.21 -4.82
C LEU A 185 7.66 -9.67 -4.78
N LEU A 186 8.71 -10.04 -5.53
CA LEU A 186 9.28 -11.39 -5.47
C LEU A 186 9.81 -11.75 -4.06
N GLN A 187 10.49 -10.82 -3.38
CA GLN A 187 10.96 -11.04 -2.00
C GLN A 187 9.81 -11.26 -1.01
N ILE A 188 8.76 -10.44 -1.09
CA ILE A 188 7.57 -10.58 -0.21
C ILE A 188 6.94 -11.95 -0.37
N ILE A 189 6.94 -12.51 -1.58
CA ILE A 189 6.36 -13.82 -1.84
C ILE A 189 7.18 -14.95 -1.21
N GLU A 190 8.50 -14.83 -1.27
CA GLU A 190 9.40 -15.79 -0.62
C GLU A 190 9.24 -15.75 0.90
N LEU A 191 9.09 -14.55 1.49
CA LEU A 191 8.93 -14.36 2.93
C LEU A 191 7.51 -14.71 3.43
N TYR A 192 6.49 -14.41 2.63
CA TYR A 192 5.07 -14.57 2.99
C TYR A 192 4.33 -15.39 1.93
N PRO A 193 4.44 -16.74 1.96
CA PRO A 193 3.90 -17.63 0.94
C PRO A 193 2.37 -17.59 0.83
N ASN A 194 1.67 -17.09 1.86
CA ASN A 194 0.21 -16.91 1.86
C ASN A 194 -0.27 -15.93 0.77
N THR A 195 0.61 -15.09 0.23
CA THR A 195 0.27 -14.13 -0.83
C THR A 195 0.18 -14.75 -2.23
N MET A 196 0.68 -15.98 -2.41
CA MET A 196 0.86 -16.64 -3.71
C MET A 196 -0.39 -16.72 -4.61
N GLU A 197 -1.55 -16.94 -4.00
CA GLU A 197 -2.82 -17.02 -4.73
C GLU A 197 -3.17 -15.67 -5.37
N SER A 198 -2.96 -14.57 -4.63
CA SER A 198 -3.24 -13.20 -5.09
C SER A 198 -2.36 -12.80 -6.28
N ILE A 199 -1.10 -13.25 -6.32
CA ILE A 199 -0.22 -13.04 -7.49
C ILE A 199 -0.75 -13.75 -8.71
N THR A 200 -1.04 -15.04 -8.58
CA THR A 200 -1.42 -15.87 -9.72
C THR A 200 -2.66 -15.30 -10.44
N ASN A 201 -3.65 -14.87 -9.65
CA ASN A 201 -4.89 -14.31 -10.18
C ASN A 201 -4.67 -12.95 -10.86
N ARG A 202 -3.82 -12.09 -10.28
CA ARG A 202 -3.62 -10.72 -10.79
C ARG A 202 -2.62 -10.61 -11.93
N LEU A 203 -1.63 -11.51 -12.02
CA LEU A 203 -0.66 -11.51 -13.12
C LEU A 203 -1.33 -11.67 -14.48
N GLN A 204 -2.41 -12.44 -14.55
CA GLN A 204 -3.16 -12.67 -15.80
C GLN A 204 -3.93 -11.43 -16.28
N GLU A 205 -4.21 -10.47 -15.39
CA GLU A 205 -4.91 -9.23 -15.73
C GLU A 205 -3.98 -8.16 -16.32
N ILE A 206 -2.66 -8.33 -16.15
CA ILE A 206 -1.66 -7.36 -16.58
C ILE A 206 -1.21 -7.72 -18.01
N SER A 207 -1.05 -6.71 -18.85
CA SER A 207 -0.49 -6.94 -20.18
C SER A 207 0.97 -7.39 -20.08
N CYS A 208 1.32 -8.49 -20.75
CA CYS A 208 2.64 -9.14 -20.62
C CYS A 208 3.84 -8.24 -20.96
N TRP A 209 3.65 -7.20 -21.80
CA TRP A 209 4.68 -6.24 -22.16
C TRP A 209 5.14 -5.36 -20.99
N MET A 210 4.33 -5.20 -19.94
CA MET A 210 4.71 -4.46 -18.72
C MET A 210 5.89 -5.11 -17.98
N PHE A 211 6.18 -6.38 -18.26
CA PHE A 211 7.21 -7.15 -17.56
C PHE A 211 8.56 -7.16 -18.29
N PHE A 212 8.70 -6.45 -19.40
CA PHE A 212 9.97 -6.46 -20.16
C PHE A 212 11.14 -5.91 -19.33
N ASP A 213 10.92 -4.84 -18.57
CA ASP A 213 11.96 -4.25 -17.72
C ASP A 213 12.34 -5.15 -16.51
N CYS A 214 11.54 -6.17 -16.20
CA CYS A 214 11.84 -7.15 -15.14
C CYS A 214 11.99 -8.59 -15.66
N LEU A 215 12.13 -8.78 -16.98
CA LEU A 215 12.20 -10.11 -17.60
C LEU A 215 13.40 -10.92 -17.10
N TYR A 216 14.55 -10.27 -16.91
CA TYR A 216 15.73 -10.89 -16.29
C TYR A 216 15.45 -11.41 -14.87
N GLN A 217 14.57 -10.76 -14.12
CA GLN A 217 14.19 -11.19 -12.77
C GLN A 217 13.24 -12.38 -12.84
N ILE A 218 12.25 -12.34 -13.75
CA ILE A 218 11.32 -13.45 -13.97
C ILE A 218 12.07 -14.72 -14.39
N THR A 219 13.00 -14.59 -15.35
CA THR A 219 13.80 -15.72 -15.83
C THR A 219 14.76 -16.26 -14.76
N ALA A 220 15.27 -15.40 -13.87
CA ALA A 220 16.08 -15.83 -12.73
C ALA A 220 15.30 -16.54 -11.63
N TYR A 221 13.97 -16.53 -11.66
CA TYR A 221 13.11 -17.24 -10.70
C TYR A 221 12.47 -18.52 -11.29
N LEU A 222 12.83 -18.88 -12.53
CA LEU A 222 12.35 -20.10 -13.20
C LEU A 222 12.88 -21.41 -12.59
N ASP A 223 13.94 -21.35 -11.80
CA ASP A 223 14.53 -22.49 -11.09
C ASP A 223 13.97 -22.66 -9.67
N LYS A 224 13.17 -21.69 -9.21
CA LYS A 224 12.58 -21.63 -7.86
C LYS A 224 11.14 -22.12 -7.88
N PRO A 225 10.58 -22.59 -6.75
CA PRO A 225 9.20 -23.12 -6.68
C PRO A 225 8.09 -22.11 -7.02
N ILE A 226 8.43 -20.82 -7.18
CA ILE A 226 7.51 -19.78 -7.64
C ILE A 226 7.25 -19.88 -9.15
N ASP A 227 8.13 -20.56 -9.89
CA ASP A 227 8.13 -20.76 -11.33
C ASP A 227 6.76 -21.17 -11.87
N LEU A 228 6.11 -22.15 -11.22
CA LEU A 228 4.77 -22.67 -11.52
C LEU A 228 3.71 -21.57 -11.68
N LYS A 229 3.87 -20.44 -10.98
CA LYS A 229 2.95 -19.31 -11.04
C LYS A 229 3.33 -18.28 -12.08
N LEU A 230 4.61 -18.19 -12.44
CA LEU A 230 5.13 -17.28 -13.48
C LEU A 230 5.07 -17.90 -14.89
N TYR A 231 4.97 -19.22 -15.03
CA TYR A 231 4.89 -19.89 -16.34
C TYR A 231 3.79 -19.34 -17.27
N PRO A 232 2.54 -19.10 -16.81
CA PRO A 232 1.51 -18.56 -17.70
C PRO A 232 1.89 -17.21 -18.31
N LEU A 233 2.58 -16.36 -17.53
CA LEU A 233 3.08 -15.07 -18.01
C LEU A 233 4.21 -15.28 -19.03
N ILE A 234 5.17 -16.15 -18.73
CA ILE A 234 6.29 -16.44 -19.64
C ILE A 234 5.77 -17.04 -20.95
N GLU A 235 4.81 -17.96 -20.89
CA GLU A 235 4.19 -18.55 -22.06
C GLU A 235 3.52 -17.47 -22.93
N GLN A 236 2.83 -16.50 -22.33
CA GLN A 236 2.27 -15.36 -23.06
C GLN A 236 3.37 -14.52 -23.73
N ILE A 237 4.48 -14.25 -23.04
CA ILE A 237 5.60 -13.48 -23.60
C ILE A 237 6.25 -14.25 -24.76
N VAL A 238 6.51 -15.55 -24.62
CA VAL A 238 7.07 -16.39 -25.71
C VAL A 238 6.15 -16.36 -26.94
N LYS A 239 4.84 -16.46 -26.75
CA LYS A 239 3.87 -16.48 -27.86
C LYS A 239 3.75 -15.14 -28.58
N GLN A 240 3.75 -14.03 -27.84
CA GLN A 240 3.51 -12.70 -28.41
C GLN A 240 4.80 -11.99 -28.82
N TYR A 241 5.88 -12.20 -28.07
CA TYR A 241 7.17 -11.52 -28.21
C TYR A 241 8.34 -12.52 -28.10
N PRO A 242 8.45 -13.52 -28.98
CA PRO A 242 9.45 -14.59 -28.85
C PRO A 242 10.89 -14.08 -28.79
N GLN A 243 11.18 -12.95 -29.43
CA GLN A 243 12.53 -12.37 -29.48
C GLN A 243 12.96 -11.72 -28.15
N SER A 244 12.02 -11.37 -27.25
CA SER A 244 12.38 -10.71 -25.98
C SER A 244 13.01 -11.67 -24.97
N ILE A 245 12.74 -12.98 -25.08
CA ILE A 245 13.24 -14.00 -24.13
C ILE A 245 14.59 -14.60 -24.54
N VAL A 246 15.00 -14.47 -25.80
CA VAL A 246 16.26 -15.06 -26.29
C VAL A 246 17.48 -14.45 -25.60
N TYR A 247 17.40 -13.16 -25.25
CA TYR A 247 18.41 -12.43 -24.48
C TYR A 247 17.69 -11.61 -23.39
N PRO A 248 17.43 -12.21 -22.21
CA PRO A 248 16.75 -11.56 -21.09
C PRO A 248 17.56 -10.41 -20.48
#